data_AF-A0A9D6GRU9-F1
#
_entry.id   AF-A0A9D6GRU9-F1
#
_cell.length_a   1.000
_cell.length_b   1.000
_cell.length_c   1.000
_cell.angle_alpha   90.00
_cell.angle_beta   90.00
_cell.angle_gamma   90.00
#
_symmetry.space_group_name_H-M   'P 1'
#
loop_
_entity.id
_entity.type
_entity.pdbx_description
1 polymer ?
#
loop_
_entity_poly.entity_id
_entity_poly.type
_entity_poly.pdbx_seq_one_letter_code
_entity_poly.pdbx_strand_id
1 'polypeptide(L)'
;MYAPSFSTIAFWFALAPSAIASTGFVKPVWGKSRFESLIREGAFSDRSGLVSTIDKSRSAFMLISCPSQSGKTAMLSMLKAYYDPENSRDKKVLFASLNVGAEQHDPGREFGKHPVIDLSFRNIDRASFAGFQLSFSGKIHDLFRNFKMALDSSTKIPTEDRKKYQEIAQNLVNRSAEQAGMDFVFLTGLLERHYGQVANSREVIVLLDDYDNPASDASDDFVGTDVAAFLTRFFEVALKDNRSVYRVVFAGGEDRYKMLKPLGIVSRISVDSPHKAYCGLTEQQAKDMGAEEEELKKIPKLSTEPVVYRLKETIDILSHTSRD
;
A
#
# COMPACT_ATOMS: atom_id res chain seq x y z
N MET A 1 32.02 16.98 -17.30
CA MET A 1 31.04 18.02 -17.67
C MET A 1 30.64 17.77 -19.11
N TYR A 2 29.59 16.99 -19.36
CA TYR A 2 28.80 16.93 -20.61
C TYR A 2 27.63 15.99 -20.30
N ALA A 3 26.43 16.56 -20.19
CA ALA A 3 25.20 15.79 -20.09
C ALA A 3 24.77 15.38 -21.51
N PRO A 4 24.36 14.13 -21.77
CA PRO A 4 23.77 13.81 -23.06
C PRO A 4 22.36 14.41 -23.13
N SER A 5 22.07 15.07 -24.25
CA SER A 5 20.82 15.76 -24.52
C SER A 5 19.63 14.80 -24.67
N PHE A 6 18.46 15.25 -24.23
CA PHE A 6 17.16 14.58 -24.16
C PHE A 6 16.58 13.99 -25.48
N SER A 7 17.31 14.00 -26.59
CA SER A 7 16.80 13.58 -27.91
C SER A 7 17.03 12.11 -28.27
N THR A 8 17.84 11.35 -27.51
CA THR A 8 18.19 9.96 -27.88
C THR A 8 17.18 8.91 -27.39
N ILE A 9 16.32 9.24 -26.43
CA ILE A 9 15.32 8.30 -25.86
C ILE A 9 14.09 8.16 -26.79
N ALA A 10 13.83 9.15 -27.65
CA ALA A 10 12.63 9.18 -28.48
C ALA A 10 12.68 8.28 -29.73
N PHE A 11 13.86 7.78 -30.14
CA PHE A 11 14.01 7.12 -31.44
C PHE A 11 13.86 5.59 -31.43
N TRP A 12 13.87 4.94 -30.25
CA TRP A 12 13.87 3.47 -30.16
C TRP A 12 12.50 2.82 -29.91
N PHE A 13 11.42 3.59 -29.77
CA PHE A 13 10.06 3.06 -29.54
C PHE A 13 9.27 2.72 -30.82
N ALA A 14 9.87 2.83 -32.02
CA ALA A 14 9.15 2.69 -33.29
C ALA A 14 9.20 1.29 -33.96
N LEU A 15 9.72 0.25 -33.29
CA LEU A 15 9.73 -1.11 -33.85
C LEU A 15 9.15 -2.10 -32.85
N ALA A 16 7.83 -2.27 -32.90
CA ALA A 16 7.19 -3.49 -32.39
C ALA A 16 7.11 -4.51 -33.54
N PRO A 17 7.83 -5.65 -33.50
CA PRO A 17 7.58 -6.73 -34.43
C PRO A 17 6.31 -7.46 -33.99
N SER A 18 5.31 -7.41 -34.85
CA SER A 18 4.20 -8.36 -34.90
C SER A 18 4.74 -9.76 -35.22
N ALA A 19 4.70 -10.71 -34.28
CA ALA A 19 4.57 -12.15 -34.56
C ALA A 19 4.65 -13.07 -33.32
N ILE A 20 3.62 -13.91 -33.22
CA ILE A 20 3.60 -15.32 -32.77
C ILE A 20 3.44 -15.61 -31.26
N ALA A 21 2.31 -16.28 -31.01
CA ALA A 21 1.83 -16.87 -29.77
C ALA A 21 2.52 -18.20 -29.43
N SER A 22 2.67 -18.51 -28.14
CA SER A 22 2.17 -19.77 -27.53
C SER A 22 2.48 -19.84 -26.03
N THR A 23 1.39 -19.73 -25.24
CA THR A 23 1.07 -20.53 -24.05
C THR A 23 2.15 -20.77 -22.98
N GLY A 24 2.02 -20.04 -21.88
CA GLY A 24 2.44 -20.49 -20.56
C GLY A 24 1.69 -19.70 -19.47
N PHE A 25 0.64 -20.30 -18.90
CA PHE A 25 0.04 -19.79 -17.65
C PHE A 25 1.11 -19.89 -16.55
N VAL A 26 1.76 -18.77 -16.21
CA VAL A 26 2.59 -18.71 -15.01
C VAL A 26 1.63 -18.75 -13.82
N LYS A 27 1.63 -19.87 -13.11
CA LYS A 27 0.83 -20.08 -11.91
C LYS A 27 1.15 -18.94 -10.93
N PRO A 28 0.16 -18.22 -10.36
CA PRO A 28 0.43 -17.21 -9.36
C PRO A 28 1.23 -17.84 -8.22
N VAL A 29 2.38 -17.25 -7.91
CA VAL A 29 3.25 -17.73 -6.83
C VAL A 29 2.62 -17.29 -5.51
N TRP A 30 1.75 -18.15 -4.98
CA TRP A 30 1.15 -17.99 -3.66
C TRP A 30 2.26 -17.87 -2.60
N GLY A 31 2.18 -16.84 -1.76
CA GLY A 31 3.14 -16.60 -0.67
C GLY A 31 4.23 -15.55 -0.95
N LYS A 32 4.42 -15.10 -2.20
CA LYS A 32 5.22 -13.90 -2.49
C LYS A 32 4.32 -12.68 -2.49
N SER A 33 4.41 -11.86 -1.45
CA SER A 33 3.61 -10.63 -1.30
C SER A 33 4.37 -9.35 -1.65
N ARG A 34 5.67 -9.45 -1.94
CA ARG A 34 6.52 -8.28 -2.24
C ARG A 34 6.44 -7.93 -3.72
N PHE A 35 5.96 -6.72 -3.99
CA PHE A 35 5.80 -6.19 -5.34
C PHE A 35 7.08 -6.28 -6.17
N GLU A 36 8.23 -5.90 -5.60
CA GLU A 36 9.52 -5.87 -6.31
C GLU A 36 9.97 -7.26 -6.77
N SER A 37 9.65 -8.30 -6.01
CA SER A 37 9.93 -9.69 -6.41
C SER A 37 8.96 -10.15 -7.48
N LEU A 38 7.66 -9.92 -7.27
CA LEU A 38 6.62 -10.32 -8.22
C LEU A 38 6.82 -9.70 -9.60
N ILE A 39 7.21 -8.43 -9.66
CA ILE A 39 7.40 -7.73 -10.93
C ILE A 39 8.65 -8.22 -11.68
N ARG A 40 9.76 -8.47 -10.97
CA ARG A 40 11.00 -9.02 -11.56
C ARG A 40 10.85 -10.45 -12.05
N GLU A 41 10.00 -11.22 -11.39
CA GLU A 41 9.66 -12.60 -11.79
C GLU A 41 8.54 -12.66 -12.82
N GLY A 42 7.92 -11.52 -13.14
CA GLY A 42 6.82 -11.47 -14.09
C GLY A 42 5.50 -12.06 -13.61
N ALA A 43 5.38 -12.29 -12.30
CA ALA A 43 4.19 -12.81 -11.65
C ALA A 43 3.25 -11.71 -11.12
N PHE A 44 3.58 -10.44 -11.34
CA PHE A 44 2.76 -9.30 -10.92
C PHE A 44 1.61 -9.03 -11.89
N SER A 45 0.38 -9.05 -11.37
CA SER A 45 -0.81 -8.57 -12.08
C SER A 45 -0.86 -7.05 -12.03
N ASP A 46 -0.72 -6.38 -13.18
CA ASP A 46 -0.69 -4.92 -13.22
C ASP A 46 -2.02 -4.30 -12.78
N ARG A 47 -2.02 -3.74 -11.57
CA ARG A 47 -3.12 -2.98 -10.97
C ARG A 47 -2.69 -1.57 -10.60
N SER A 48 -1.60 -1.09 -11.20
CA SER A 48 -0.97 0.17 -10.84
C SER A 48 -1.82 1.40 -11.14
N GLY A 49 -2.81 1.30 -12.04
CA GLY A 49 -3.82 2.35 -12.25
C GLY A 49 -4.59 2.75 -10.99
N LEU A 50 -4.61 1.86 -9.97
CA LEU A 50 -5.15 2.15 -8.64
C LEU A 50 -4.54 3.42 -8.02
N VAL A 51 -3.27 3.71 -8.29
CA VAL A 51 -2.60 4.93 -7.84
C VAL A 51 -3.37 6.17 -8.29
N SER A 52 -3.70 6.25 -9.59
CA SER A 52 -4.45 7.37 -10.18
C SER A 52 -5.81 7.54 -9.50
N THR A 53 -6.47 6.41 -9.15
CA THR A 53 -7.73 6.40 -8.41
C THR A 53 -7.58 6.92 -6.97
N ILE A 54 -6.50 6.56 -6.27
CA ILE A 54 -6.20 7.05 -4.91
C ILE A 54 -5.89 8.55 -4.92
N ASP A 55 -5.03 8.99 -5.84
CA ASP A 55 -4.56 10.38 -5.92
C ASP A 55 -5.72 11.32 -6.25
N LYS A 56 -6.59 10.94 -7.20
CA LYS A 56 -7.76 11.74 -7.63
C LYS A 56 -8.98 11.58 -6.72
N SER A 57 -8.93 10.69 -5.72
CA SER A 57 -10.05 10.49 -4.78
C SER A 57 -10.32 11.77 -3.99
N ARG A 58 -11.60 12.14 -3.86
CA ARG A 58 -12.04 13.22 -2.96
C ARG A 58 -12.02 12.80 -1.49
N SER A 59 -12.12 11.51 -1.22
CA SER A 59 -11.99 10.98 0.15
C SER A 59 -10.54 10.64 0.45
N ALA A 60 -10.10 11.00 1.65
CA ALA A 60 -8.82 10.60 2.21
C ALA A 60 -8.77 9.10 2.57
N PHE A 61 -9.94 8.47 2.76
CA PHE A 61 -10.06 7.10 3.23
C PHE A 61 -10.57 6.19 2.11
N MET A 62 -9.87 5.07 1.88
CA MET A 62 -10.23 4.08 0.88
C MET A 62 -10.24 2.68 1.49
N LEU A 63 -11.28 1.89 1.21
CA LEU A 63 -11.36 0.47 1.54
C LEU A 63 -11.24 -0.38 0.27
N ILE A 64 -10.31 -1.33 0.30
CA ILE A 64 -10.13 -2.38 -0.70
C ILE A 64 -10.68 -3.68 -0.11
N SER A 65 -11.93 -3.99 -0.46
CA SER A 65 -12.69 -5.16 0.06
C SER A 65 -12.77 -6.33 -0.92
N CYS A 66 -11.83 -6.43 -1.87
CA CYS A 66 -11.76 -7.53 -2.83
C CYS A 66 -11.72 -8.93 -2.15
N PRO A 67 -11.99 -10.05 -2.85
CA PRO A 67 -12.01 -11.37 -2.21
C PRO A 67 -10.69 -11.77 -1.56
N SER A 68 -10.73 -12.74 -0.65
CA SER A 68 -9.52 -13.38 -0.12
C SER A 68 -8.68 -13.90 -1.29
N GLN A 69 -7.35 -13.91 -1.13
CA GLN A 69 -6.41 -14.38 -2.18
C GLN A 69 -6.35 -13.51 -3.47
N SER A 70 -7.08 -12.39 -3.53
CA SER A 70 -6.99 -11.45 -4.67
C SER A 70 -5.65 -10.71 -4.75
N GLY A 71 -4.73 -10.83 -3.80
CA GLY A 71 -3.43 -10.16 -3.83
C GLY A 71 -3.41 -8.76 -3.21
N LYS A 72 -4.31 -8.47 -2.26
CA LYS A 72 -4.35 -7.18 -1.53
C LYS A 72 -3.02 -6.78 -0.92
N THR A 73 -2.31 -7.70 -0.27
CA THR A 73 -0.99 -7.42 0.31
C THR A 73 0.04 -7.07 -0.78
N ALA A 74 -0.02 -7.70 -1.96
CA ALA A 74 0.85 -7.32 -3.07
C ALA A 74 0.50 -5.93 -3.63
N MET A 75 -0.78 -5.55 -3.62
CA MET A 75 -1.21 -4.19 -3.96
C MET A 75 -0.70 -3.16 -2.94
N LEU A 76 -0.83 -3.42 -1.63
CA LEU A 76 -0.26 -2.53 -0.61
C LEU A 76 1.26 -2.42 -0.75
N SER A 77 1.96 -3.53 -1.02
CA SER A 77 3.40 -3.52 -1.31
C SER A 77 3.74 -2.66 -2.54
N MET A 78 2.93 -2.69 -3.59
CA MET A 78 3.10 -1.83 -4.76
C MET A 78 2.90 -0.36 -4.40
N LEU A 79 1.83 -0.01 -3.65
CA LEU A 79 1.59 1.36 -3.20
C LEU A 79 2.74 1.88 -2.35
N LYS A 80 3.24 1.05 -1.41
CA LYS A 80 4.44 1.38 -0.64
C LYS A 80 5.63 1.66 -1.53
N ALA A 81 5.92 0.79 -2.50
CA ALA A 81 7.03 1.00 -3.44
C ALA A 81 6.85 2.25 -4.32
N TYR A 82 5.61 2.64 -4.62
CA TYR A 82 5.30 3.82 -5.43
C TYR A 82 5.48 5.13 -4.65
N TYR A 83 4.93 5.21 -3.43
CA TYR A 83 4.86 6.47 -2.69
C TYR A 83 6.08 6.75 -1.80
N ASP A 84 6.71 5.70 -1.26
CA ASP A 84 7.77 5.83 -0.26
C ASP A 84 9.01 6.54 -0.84
N PRO A 85 9.50 7.62 -0.22
CA PRO A 85 10.69 8.33 -0.69
C PRO A 85 11.96 7.47 -0.63
N GLU A 86 12.03 6.48 0.26
CA GLU A 86 13.20 5.64 0.42
C GLU A 86 13.42 4.73 -0.80
N ASN A 87 14.63 4.83 -1.38
CA ASN A 87 15.06 4.08 -2.56
C ASN A 87 14.16 4.33 -3.79
N SER A 88 13.50 5.49 -3.86
CA SER A 88 12.56 5.85 -4.93
C SER A 88 13.20 5.89 -6.33
N ARG A 89 14.48 6.29 -6.46
CA ARG A 89 15.18 6.34 -7.75
C ARG A 89 15.29 4.96 -8.41
N ASP A 90 15.66 3.93 -7.65
CA ASP A 90 15.80 2.56 -8.14
C ASP A 90 14.44 1.89 -8.39
N LYS A 91 13.37 2.40 -7.77
CA LYS A 91 12.02 1.87 -7.91
C LYS A 91 11.28 2.42 -9.14
N LYS A 92 11.65 3.59 -9.69
CA LYS A 92 10.98 4.16 -10.89
C LYS A 92 10.94 3.19 -12.06
N VAL A 93 12.03 2.44 -12.27
CA VAL A 93 12.13 1.44 -13.35
C VAL A 93 11.05 0.36 -13.23
N LEU A 94 10.68 -0.02 -12.00
CA LEU A 94 9.68 -1.07 -11.75
C LEU A 94 8.29 -0.66 -12.22
N PHE A 95 8.01 0.65 -12.32
CA PHE A 95 6.71 1.16 -12.74
C PHE A 95 6.67 1.55 -14.21
N ALA A 96 7.81 1.65 -14.91
CA ALA A 96 7.89 2.22 -16.25
C ALA A 96 7.00 1.50 -17.28
N SER A 97 6.89 0.17 -17.17
CA SER A 97 6.07 -0.67 -18.06
C SER A 97 4.67 -0.95 -17.54
N LEU A 98 4.27 -0.39 -16.39
CA LEU A 98 2.95 -0.56 -15.80
C LEU A 98 2.00 0.57 -16.24
N ASN A 99 0.70 0.39 -16.03
CA ASN A 99 -0.34 1.38 -16.33
C ASN A 99 -0.04 2.76 -15.72
N VAL A 100 0.37 2.82 -14.45
CA VAL A 100 0.78 4.08 -13.80
C VAL A 100 2.04 4.68 -14.42
N GLY A 101 2.88 3.84 -15.04
CA GLY A 101 4.08 4.21 -15.78
C GLY A 101 3.76 4.98 -17.07
N ALA A 102 2.76 4.48 -17.81
CA ALA A 102 2.33 5.00 -19.10
C ALA A 102 1.65 6.39 -19.01
N GLU A 103 1.20 6.82 -17.84
CA GLU A 103 0.74 8.18 -17.54
C GLU A 103 1.94 9.18 -17.49
N GLN A 104 2.78 9.21 -18.54
CA GLN A 104 4.14 9.81 -18.56
C GLN A 104 4.18 11.35 -18.48
N HIS A 105 3.04 12.05 -18.40
CA HIS A 105 2.96 13.51 -18.48
C HIS A 105 2.11 14.14 -17.37
N ASP A 106 2.24 13.65 -16.12
CA ASP A 106 1.64 14.33 -14.96
C ASP A 106 2.70 15.06 -14.10
N PRO A 107 2.74 16.41 -14.13
CA PRO A 107 3.56 17.25 -13.25
C PRO A 107 3.27 17.05 -11.74
N GLY A 108 2.16 16.40 -11.37
CA GLY A 108 1.69 16.15 -10.01
C GLY A 108 2.06 14.78 -9.41
N ARG A 109 2.81 13.93 -10.12
CA ARG A 109 3.07 12.53 -9.73
C ARG A 109 3.52 12.38 -8.27
N GLU A 110 2.74 11.69 -7.44
CA GLU A 110 3.01 11.47 -6.00
C GLU A 110 4.11 10.43 -5.73
N PHE A 111 4.75 9.94 -6.80
CA PHE A 111 5.81 8.94 -6.74
C PHE A 111 6.98 9.40 -5.86
N GLY A 112 7.30 8.61 -4.83
CA GLY A 112 8.42 8.86 -3.92
C GLY A 112 8.28 10.14 -3.09
N LYS A 113 7.06 10.65 -2.88
CA LYS A 113 6.81 11.92 -2.16
C LYS A 113 6.13 11.76 -0.81
N HIS A 114 5.70 10.56 -0.41
CA HIS A 114 4.99 10.37 0.85
C HIS A 114 5.66 9.31 1.69
N PRO A 115 6.10 9.62 2.93
CA PRO A 115 6.45 8.55 3.85
C PRO A 115 5.27 7.60 4.02
N VAL A 116 5.55 6.30 4.05
CA VAL A 116 4.51 5.27 4.09
C VAL A 116 4.57 4.51 5.41
N ILE A 117 3.48 4.58 6.19
CA ILE A 117 3.22 3.65 7.29
C ILE A 117 2.52 2.42 6.70
N ASP A 118 3.09 1.25 6.92
CA ASP A 118 2.52 -0.04 6.56
C ASP A 118 2.30 -0.85 7.84
N LEU A 119 1.03 -1.02 8.23
CA LEU A 119 0.61 -1.67 9.47
C LEU A 119 -0.32 -2.83 9.16
N SER A 120 0.11 -4.05 9.51
CA SER A 120 -0.67 -5.27 9.33
C SER A 120 -1.15 -5.84 10.66
N PHE A 121 -2.44 -6.16 10.71
CA PHE A 121 -3.13 -6.75 11.86
C PHE A 121 -3.12 -8.29 11.85
N ARG A 122 -2.30 -8.91 10.99
CA ARG A 122 -2.03 -10.37 11.04
C ARG A 122 -1.34 -10.77 12.34
N ASN A 123 -1.59 -12.00 12.79
CA ASN A 123 -0.96 -12.58 13.99
C ASN A 123 -1.22 -11.78 15.27
N ILE A 124 -2.39 -11.15 15.37
CA ILE A 124 -2.89 -10.57 16.63
C ILE A 124 -3.63 -11.67 17.39
N ASP A 125 -3.37 -11.79 18.70
CA ASP A 125 -4.11 -12.68 19.60
C ASP A 125 -5.58 -12.25 19.69
N ARG A 126 -6.47 -13.25 19.66
CA ARG A 126 -7.93 -13.12 19.62
C ARG A 126 -8.61 -13.92 20.72
N ALA A 127 -7.84 -14.63 21.56
CA ALA A 127 -8.37 -15.49 22.61
C ALA A 127 -9.00 -14.69 23.76
N SER A 128 -8.55 -13.45 23.97
CA SER A 128 -9.10 -12.54 24.97
C SER A 128 -8.84 -11.08 24.58
N PHE A 129 -9.61 -10.15 25.14
CA PHE A 129 -9.37 -8.73 24.93
C PHE A 129 -7.99 -8.27 25.44
N ALA A 130 -7.54 -8.81 26.58
CA ALA A 130 -6.21 -8.53 27.11
C ALA A 130 -5.08 -9.02 26.19
N GLY A 131 -5.22 -10.24 25.64
CA GLY A 131 -4.30 -10.79 24.64
C GLY A 131 -4.25 -9.95 23.36
N PHE A 132 -5.42 -9.51 22.89
CA PHE A 132 -5.53 -8.55 21.79
C PHE A 132 -4.80 -7.25 22.10
N GLN A 133 -5.04 -6.62 23.25
CA GLN A 133 -4.40 -5.35 23.63
C GLN A 133 -2.88 -5.46 23.69
N LEU A 134 -2.36 -6.57 24.22
CA LEU A 134 -0.93 -6.84 24.26
C LEU A 134 -0.35 -7.00 22.85
N SER A 135 -0.99 -7.80 22.00
CA SER A 135 -0.56 -8.02 20.61
C SER A 135 -0.61 -6.73 19.78
N PHE A 136 -1.69 -5.96 19.91
CA PHE A 136 -1.86 -4.67 19.26
C PHE A 136 -0.78 -3.68 19.71
N SER A 137 -0.50 -3.61 21.02
CA SER A 137 0.57 -2.76 21.55
C SER A 137 1.93 -3.15 20.96
N GLY A 138 2.18 -4.46 20.78
CA GLY A 138 3.35 -4.97 20.06
C GLY A 138 3.44 -4.49 18.61
N LYS A 139 2.30 -4.44 17.89
CA LYS A 139 2.26 -3.89 16.51
C LYS A 139 2.61 -2.41 16.45
N ILE A 140 2.09 -1.60 17.38
CA ILE A 140 2.43 -0.17 17.47
C ILE A 140 3.91 0.00 17.85
N HIS A 141 4.42 -0.82 18.76
CA HIS A 141 5.84 -0.81 19.13
C HIS A 141 6.76 -1.14 17.95
N ASP A 142 6.43 -2.17 17.16
CA ASP A 142 7.15 -2.51 15.94
C ASP A 142 7.13 -1.35 14.93
N LEU A 143 5.99 -0.66 14.79
CA LEU A 143 5.86 0.50 13.93
C LEU A 143 6.82 1.63 14.35
N PHE A 144 6.90 1.97 15.64
CA PHE A 144 7.88 2.94 16.13
C PHE A 144 9.31 2.45 15.83
N ARG A 145 9.64 1.20 16.17
CA ARG A 145 10.98 0.66 15.92
C ARG A 145 11.41 0.79 14.46
N ASN A 146 10.50 0.58 13.50
CA ASN A 146 10.80 0.65 12.06
C ASN A 146 11.32 2.04 11.63
N PHE A 147 10.86 3.12 12.27
CA PHE A 147 11.29 4.48 11.95
C PHE A 147 12.40 5.02 12.86
N LYS A 148 12.84 4.24 13.85
CA LYS A 148 13.83 4.69 14.85
C LYS A 148 15.09 5.25 14.22
N MET A 149 15.69 4.56 13.26
CA MET A 149 16.94 5.01 12.64
C MET A 149 16.77 6.35 11.91
N ALA A 150 15.70 6.52 11.13
CA ALA A 150 15.41 7.75 10.41
C ALA A 150 15.15 8.92 11.38
N LEU A 151 14.37 8.69 12.43
CA LEU A 151 13.97 9.74 13.38
C LEU A 151 15.10 10.12 14.36
N ASP A 152 15.90 9.15 14.84
CA ASP A 152 17.04 9.43 15.73
C ASP A 152 18.17 10.19 15.01
N SER A 153 18.39 9.92 13.73
CA SER A 153 19.41 10.60 12.92
C SER A 153 18.92 11.94 12.33
N SER A 154 17.63 12.23 12.42
CA SER A 154 17.01 13.43 11.86
C SER A 154 17.48 14.72 12.54
N THR A 155 18.13 15.61 11.80
CA THR A 155 18.44 16.98 12.27
C THR A 155 17.22 17.89 12.35
N LYS A 156 16.08 17.46 11.80
CA LYS A 156 14.83 18.25 11.69
C LYS A 156 13.89 18.05 12.86
N ILE A 157 14.14 17.04 13.69
CA ILE A 157 13.31 16.71 14.84
C ILE A 157 13.92 17.37 16.08
N PRO A 158 13.19 18.25 16.79
CA PRO A 158 13.63 18.85 18.04
C PRO A 158 14.01 17.80 19.09
N THR A 159 14.93 18.16 19.98
CA THR A 159 15.39 17.26 21.04
C THR A 159 14.25 16.80 21.96
N GLU A 160 13.30 17.67 22.26
CA GLU A 160 12.12 17.35 23.09
C GLU A 160 11.23 16.28 22.43
N ASP A 161 10.90 16.48 21.15
CA ASP A 161 10.14 15.52 20.35
C ASP A 161 10.87 14.17 20.25
N ARG A 162 12.20 14.19 20.11
CA ARG A 162 13.01 12.96 20.10
C ARG A 162 12.98 12.22 21.44
N LYS A 163 13.05 12.93 22.56
CA LYS A 163 12.92 12.33 23.89
C LYS A 163 11.54 11.70 24.08
N LYS A 164 10.47 12.44 23.75
CA LYS A 164 9.10 11.93 23.80
C LYS A 164 8.93 10.68 22.92
N TYR A 165 9.48 10.69 21.71
CA TYR A 165 9.49 9.53 20.82
C TYR A 165 10.18 8.32 21.47
N GLN A 166 11.33 8.51 22.10
CA GLN A 166 12.06 7.44 22.80
C GLN A 166 11.30 6.92 24.01
N GLU A 167 10.66 7.80 24.79
CA GLU A 167 9.83 7.44 25.94
C GLU A 167 8.61 6.61 25.52
N ILE A 168 7.92 7.02 24.45
CA ILE A 168 6.80 6.26 23.89
C ILE A 168 7.33 4.92 23.40
N ALA A 169 8.36 4.90 22.56
CA ALA A 169 8.94 3.66 22.00
C ALA A 169 9.40 2.68 23.08
N GLN A 170 9.75 3.12 24.29
CA GLN A 170 10.11 2.24 25.41
C GLN A 170 8.91 1.76 26.24
N ASN A 171 7.76 2.45 26.19
CA ASN A 171 6.60 2.23 27.07
C ASN A 171 5.28 2.08 26.29
N LEU A 172 5.27 1.22 25.26
CA LEU A 172 4.08 0.87 24.47
C LEU A 172 3.46 -0.44 24.98
N VAL A 173 3.03 -0.48 26.23
CA VAL A 173 2.32 -1.63 26.80
C VAL A 173 0.98 -1.19 27.35
N ASN A 174 -0.08 -1.97 27.10
CA ASN A 174 -1.43 -1.76 27.62
C ASN A 174 -2.00 -0.35 27.35
N ARG A 175 -1.67 0.23 26.19
CA ARG A 175 -2.20 1.53 25.77
C ARG A 175 -3.71 1.41 25.52
N SER A 176 -4.49 2.39 25.99
CA SER A 176 -5.88 2.52 25.55
C SER A 176 -5.94 2.82 24.04
N ALA A 177 -7.11 2.65 23.42
CA ALA A 177 -7.31 2.98 22.01
C ALA A 177 -6.97 4.46 21.73
N GLU A 178 -7.35 5.36 22.63
CA GLU A 178 -7.04 6.79 22.56
C GLU A 178 -5.55 7.07 22.68
N GLN A 179 -4.88 6.45 23.65
CA GLN A 179 -3.44 6.65 23.84
C GLN A 179 -2.66 6.18 22.63
N ALA A 180 -2.96 4.97 22.13
CA ALA A 180 -2.34 4.45 20.92
C ALA A 180 -2.64 5.33 19.70
N GLY A 181 -3.86 5.87 19.60
CA GLY A 181 -4.23 6.80 18.53
C GLY A 181 -3.44 8.11 18.60
N MET A 182 -3.29 8.69 19.80
CA MET A 182 -2.47 9.89 20.01
C MET A 182 -0.98 9.64 19.73
N ASP A 183 -0.46 8.48 20.12
CA ASP A 183 0.90 8.05 19.81
C ASP A 183 1.09 7.93 18.28
N PHE A 184 0.09 7.41 17.55
CA PHE A 184 0.09 7.33 16.10
C PHE A 184 0.08 8.72 15.44
N VAL A 185 -0.77 9.65 15.90
CA VAL A 185 -0.80 11.04 15.44
C VAL A 185 0.57 11.70 15.61
N PHE A 186 1.18 11.52 16.78
CA PHE A 186 2.51 12.04 17.07
C PHE A 186 3.55 11.48 16.10
N LEU A 187 3.56 10.16 15.86
CA LEU A 187 4.44 9.53 14.89
C LEU A 187 4.26 10.11 13.48
N THR A 188 3.02 10.25 13.00
CA THR A 188 2.76 10.80 11.66
C THR A 188 3.29 12.23 11.51
N GLY A 189 3.17 13.06 12.54
CA GLY A 189 3.72 14.42 12.53
C GLY A 189 5.26 14.45 12.51
N LEU A 190 5.92 13.50 13.20
CA LEU A 190 7.38 13.37 13.13
C LEU A 190 7.85 12.94 11.73
N LEU A 191 7.13 12.00 11.10
CA LEU A 191 7.45 11.53 9.75
C LEU A 191 7.25 12.65 8.72
N GLU A 192 6.13 13.36 8.77
CA GLU A 192 5.87 14.53 7.92
C GLU A 192 7.02 15.55 8.06
N ARG A 193 7.42 15.88 9.29
CA ARG A 193 8.51 16.83 9.54
C ARG A 193 9.87 16.31 9.04
N HIS A 194 10.18 15.03 9.24
CA HIS A 194 11.45 14.44 8.81
C HIS A 194 11.58 14.39 7.29
N TYR A 195 10.58 13.84 6.61
CA TYR A 195 10.60 13.62 5.16
C TYR A 195 10.25 14.88 4.37
N GLY A 196 9.46 15.82 4.94
CA GLY A 196 8.94 17.00 4.25
C GLY A 196 9.97 17.88 3.52
N GLN A 197 11.21 17.96 4.03
CA GLN A 197 12.26 18.78 3.39
C GLN A 197 13.10 18.04 2.33
N VAL A 198 12.94 16.72 2.13
CA VAL A 198 13.81 15.94 1.21
C VAL A 198 13.32 15.98 -0.25
N ALA A 199 12.02 16.19 -0.50
CA ALA A 199 11.45 15.91 -1.83
C ALA A 199 10.21 16.74 -2.25
N ASN A 200 9.94 17.91 -1.64
CA ASN A 200 8.57 18.48 -1.63
C ASN A 200 7.56 17.48 -1.04
N SER A 201 8.04 16.69 -0.08
CA SER A 201 7.31 15.55 0.49
C SER A 201 6.16 16.05 1.34
N ARG A 202 5.05 15.33 1.21
CA ARG A 202 3.75 15.69 1.73
C ARG A 202 3.40 14.82 2.94
N GLU A 203 2.15 14.90 3.35
CA GLU A 203 1.57 14.15 4.45
C GLU A 203 1.75 12.63 4.26
N VAL A 204 1.71 11.87 5.35
CA VAL A 204 1.96 10.41 5.40
C VAL A 204 0.87 9.63 4.65
N ILE A 205 1.25 8.58 3.93
CA ILE A 205 0.31 7.56 3.46
C ILE A 205 0.26 6.41 4.45
N VAL A 206 -0.94 6.01 4.85
CA VAL A 206 -1.16 4.92 5.80
C VAL A 206 -1.81 3.73 5.09
N LEU A 207 -1.13 2.59 5.10
CA LEU A 207 -1.61 1.33 4.54
C LEU A 207 -1.93 0.38 5.70
N LEU A 208 -3.19 -0.06 5.78
CA LEU A 208 -3.70 -0.90 6.86
C LEU A 208 -4.16 -2.24 6.29
N ASP A 209 -3.38 -3.30 6.54
CA ASP A 209 -3.65 -4.66 6.04
C ASP A 209 -4.34 -5.50 7.10
N ASP A 210 -5.36 -6.26 6.69
CA ASP A 210 -6.17 -7.14 7.55
C ASP A 210 -6.82 -6.41 8.75
N TYR A 211 -7.21 -5.14 8.56
CA TYR A 211 -7.70 -4.25 9.64
C TYR A 211 -8.91 -4.81 10.42
N ASP A 212 -9.76 -5.61 9.76
CA ASP A 212 -10.98 -6.20 10.29
C ASP A 212 -10.74 -7.57 10.93
N ASN A 213 -9.65 -8.23 10.56
CA ASN A 213 -9.33 -9.61 10.95
C ASN A 213 -9.31 -9.84 12.48
N PRO A 214 -8.81 -8.92 13.33
CA PRO A 214 -8.88 -9.10 14.77
C PRO A 214 -10.32 -9.19 15.33
N ALA A 215 -11.29 -8.59 14.64
CA ALA A 215 -12.69 -8.52 15.07
C ALA A 215 -13.62 -9.52 14.33
N SER A 216 -13.12 -10.21 13.30
CA SER A 216 -13.91 -11.15 12.48
C SER A 216 -13.82 -12.60 12.96
N ASP A 217 -12.73 -12.96 13.67
CA ASP A 217 -12.40 -14.35 14.07
C ASP A 217 -12.18 -14.50 15.59
N ALA A 218 -12.82 -13.65 16.41
CA ALA A 218 -12.79 -13.87 17.86
C ALA A 218 -13.60 -15.13 18.19
N SER A 219 -13.05 -16.00 19.04
CA SER A 219 -13.74 -17.24 19.47
C SER A 219 -15.00 -16.98 20.28
N ASP A 220 -15.17 -15.75 20.75
CA ASP A 220 -16.30 -15.25 21.52
C ASP A 220 -16.78 -13.93 20.90
N ASP A 221 -18.08 -13.86 20.58
CA ASP A 221 -18.73 -12.68 19.99
C ASP A 221 -18.59 -11.42 20.87
N PHE A 222 -18.48 -11.58 22.19
CA PHE A 222 -18.24 -10.46 23.11
C PHE A 222 -16.82 -9.90 22.95
N VAL A 223 -15.81 -10.77 22.87
CA VAL A 223 -14.43 -10.35 22.62
C VAL A 223 -14.30 -9.66 21.26
N GLY A 224 -14.95 -10.20 20.22
CA GLY A 224 -14.97 -9.56 18.90
C GLY A 224 -15.60 -8.16 18.93
N THR A 225 -16.63 -7.95 19.75
CA THR A 225 -17.29 -6.65 19.94
C THR A 225 -16.35 -5.64 20.62
N ASP A 226 -15.68 -6.05 21.69
CA ASP A 226 -14.72 -5.19 22.41
C ASP A 226 -13.53 -4.81 21.52
N VAL A 227 -13.01 -5.76 20.74
CA VAL A 227 -11.94 -5.52 19.76
C VAL A 227 -12.40 -4.57 18.67
N ALA A 228 -13.61 -4.74 18.12
CA ALA A 228 -14.16 -3.84 17.13
C ALA A 228 -14.32 -2.41 17.68
N ALA A 229 -14.81 -2.28 18.93
CA ALA A 229 -14.95 -0.99 19.60
C ALA A 229 -13.58 -0.32 19.82
N PHE A 230 -12.58 -1.07 20.29
CA PHE A 230 -11.22 -0.58 20.46
C PHE A 230 -10.63 -0.07 19.14
N LEU A 231 -10.68 -0.87 18.08
CA LEU A 231 -10.13 -0.50 16.77
C LEU A 231 -10.87 0.68 16.14
N THR A 232 -12.20 0.70 16.26
CA THR A 232 -13.03 1.84 15.80
C THR A 232 -12.56 3.13 16.47
N ARG A 233 -12.36 3.09 17.79
CA ARG A 233 -11.90 4.25 18.56
C ARG A 233 -10.46 4.64 18.21
N PHE A 234 -9.58 3.66 18.06
CA PHE A 234 -8.21 3.89 17.62
C PHE A 234 -8.17 4.58 16.26
N PHE A 235 -8.89 4.07 15.26
CA PHE A 235 -8.92 4.66 13.92
C PHE A 235 -9.48 6.08 13.94
N GLU A 236 -10.55 6.31 14.72
CA GLU A 236 -11.09 7.65 14.88
C GLU A 236 -10.03 8.61 15.41
N VAL A 237 -9.35 8.28 16.51
CA VAL A 237 -8.35 9.17 17.11
C VAL A 237 -7.10 9.32 16.23
N ALA A 238 -6.64 8.23 15.61
CA ALA A 238 -5.40 8.19 14.86
C ALA A 238 -5.48 8.88 13.49
N LEU A 239 -6.65 8.84 12.86
CA LEU A 239 -6.80 9.15 11.43
C LEU A 239 -7.78 10.29 11.15
N LYS A 240 -8.86 10.42 11.92
CA LYS A 240 -9.84 11.48 11.70
C LYS A 240 -9.20 12.83 12.03
N ASP A 241 -9.32 13.78 11.12
CA ASP A 241 -8.75 15.13 11.23
C ASP A 241 -7.21 15.17 11.41
N ASN A 242 -6.50 14.05 11.20
CA ASN A 242 -5.05 14.00 11.26
C ASN A 242 -4.45 14.67 10.01
N ARG A 243 -4.05 15.93 10.17
CA ARG A 243 -3.49 16.76 9.09
C ARG A 243 -2.13 16.28 8.58
N SER A 244 -1.46 15.37 9.27
CA SER A 244 -0.20 14.79 8.83
C SER A 244 -0.41 13.54 7.97
N VAL A 245 -1.65 13.19 7.61
CA VAL A 245 -1.99 12.03 6.76
C VAL A 245 -2.63 12.48 5.44
N TYR A 246 -2.04 12.06 4.32
CA TYR A 246 -2.53 12.34 2.97
C TYR A 246 -3.69 11.42 2.57
N ARG A 247 -3.46 10.11 2.69
CA ARG A 247 -4.40 9.05 2.31
C ARG A 247 -4.25 7.86 3.25
N VAL A 248 -5.37 7.19 3.51
CA VAL A 248 -5.42 5.91 4.21
C VAL A 248 -6.05 4.87 3.30
N VAL A 249 -5.37 3.74 3.14
CA VAL A 249 -5.87 2.59 2.39
C VAL A 249 -6.02 1.42 3.34
N PHE A 250 -7.27 1.03 3.60
CA PHE A 250 -7.64 -0.19 4.31
C PHE A 250 -7.74 -1.33 3.30
N ALA A 251 -7.11 -2.46 3.61
CA ALA A 251 -7.29 -3.72 2.88
C ALA A 251 -7.81 -4.77 3.87
N GLY A 252 -8.96 -5.36 3.57
CA GLY A 252 -9.62 -6.28 4.49
C GLY A 252 -11.00 -6.70 3.99
N GLY A 253 -11.79 -7.38 4.81
CA GLY A 253 -13.17 -7.73 4.49
C GLY A 253 -14.12 -6.52 4.49
N GLU A 254 -15.28 -6.69 3.85
CA GLU A 254 -16.35 -5.67 3.83
C GLU A 254 -17.24 -5.71 5.09
N ASP A 255 -17.34 -6.87 5.73
CA ASP A 255 -18.30 -7.15 6.81
C ASP A 255 -18.15 -6.23 8.03
N ARG A 256 -16.95 -5.68 8.23
CA ARG A 256 -16.62 -4.79 9.34
C ARG A 256 -16.40 -3.33 8.92
N TYR A 257 -16.83 -2.94 7.72
CA TYR A 257 -16.84 -1.55 7.27
C TYR A 257 -17.43 -0.56 8.30
N LYS A 258 -18.38 -1.02 9.13
CA LYS A 258 -19.00 -0.21 10.19
C LYS A 258 -17.98 0.42 11.15
N MET A 259 -16.84 -0.24 11.39
CA MET A 259 -15.75 0.28 12.21
C MET A 259 -15.11 1.55 11.63
N LEU A 260 -15.22 1.75 10.32
CA LEU A 260 -14.65 2.90 9.61
C LEU A 260 -15.63 4.07 9.49
N LYS A 261 -16.91 3.88 9.85
CA LYS A 261 -17.94 4.94 9.75
C LYS A 261 -17.58 6.25 10.48
N PRO A 262 -16.94 6.24 11.67
CA PRO A 262 -16.57 7.48 12.34
C PRO A 262 -15.62 8.39 11.54
N LEU A 263 -14.89 7.82 10.57
CA LEU A 263 -13.97 8.55 9.67
C LEU A 263 -14.71 9.36 8.59
N GLY A 264 -16.02 9.17 8.43
CA GLY A 264 -16.84 9.86 7.43
C GLY A 264 -16.95 9.10 6.12
N ILE A 265 -16.68 9.78 5.00
CA ILE A 265 -16.80 9.20 3.66
C ILE A 265 -15.59 8.31 3.40
N VAL A 266 -15.81 7.03 3.14
CA VAL A 266 -14.77 6.07 2.76
C VAL A 266 -15.08 5.55 1.35
N SER A 267 -14.21 5.85 0.38
CA SER A 267 -14.32 5.33 -0.98
C SER A 267 -14.08 3.82 -0.98
N ARG A 268 -14.84 3.06 -1.80
CA ARG A 268 -14.75 1.59 -1.83
C ARG A 268 -14.23 1.08 -3.18
N ILE A 269 -13.35 0.10 -3.09
CA ILE A 269 -12.90 -0.76 -4.19
C ILE A 269 -13.30 -2.17 -3.80
N SER A 270 -14.41 -2.61 -4.38
CA SER A 270 -15.00 -3.92 -4.20
C SER A 270 -15.44 -4.48 -5.56
N VAL A 271 -15.85 -5.75 -5.58
CA VAL A 271 -16.39 -6.40 -6.78
C VAL A 271 -17.66 -5.73 -7.31
N ASP A 272 -18.41 -5.06 -6.43
CA ASP A 272 -19.64 -4.32 -6.75
C ASP A 272 -19.40 -2.83 -7.04
N SER A 273 -18.14 -2.39 -7.00
CA SER A 273 -17.78 -1.00 -7.23
C SER A 273 -17.43 -0.73 -8.71
N PRO A 274 -17.50 0.54 -9.17
CA PRO A 274 -16.96 0.93 -10.48
C PRO A 274 -15.47 0.59 -10.67
N HIS A 275 -14.76 0.28 -9.59
CA HIS A 275 -13.34 -0.04 -9.53
C HIS A 275 -13.06 -1.55 -9.49
N LYS A 276 -14.05 -2.41 -9.77
CA LYS A 276 -13.92 -3.88 -9.68
C LYS A 276 -12.76 -4.50 -10.47
N ALA A 277 -12.31 -3.82 -11.53
CA ALA A 277 -11.13 -4.23 -12.30
C ALA A 277 -9.86 -4.35 -11.44
N TYR A 278 -9.72 -3.57 -10.35
CA TYR A 278 -8.59 -3.65 -9.44
C TYR A 278 -8.65 -4.84 -8.46
N CYS A 279 -9.80 -5.50 -8.35
CA CYS A 279 -9.88 -6.73 -7.55
C CYS A 279 -9.21 -7.92 -8.23
N GLY A 280 -8.85 -7.79 -9.51
CA GLY A 280 -8.06 -8.76 -10.28
C GLY A 280 -8.50 -10.21 -10.06
N LEU A 281 -9.81 -10.41 -10.07
CA LEU A 281 -10.43 -11.73 -10.09
C LEU A 281 -9.93 -12.49 -11.31
N THR A 282 -9.61 -13.76 -11.16
CA THR A 282 -9.54 -14.66 -12.31
C THR A 282 -10.96 -14.89 -12.84
N GLU A 283 -11.07 -15.30 -14.10
CA GLU A 283 -12.37 -15.66 -14.70
C GLU A 283 -13.06 -16.77 -13.88
N GLN A 284 -12.28 -17.72 -13.34
CA GLN A 284 -12.81 -18.78 -12.46
C GLN A 284 -13.33 -18.22 -11.13
N GLN A 285 -12.56 -17.35 -10.47
CA GLN A 285 -13.00 -16.72 -9.21
C GLN A 285 -14.26 -15.88 -9.38
N ALA A 286 -14.40 -15.19 -10.52
CA ALA A 286 -15.61 -14.44 -10.80
C ALA A 286 -16.82 -15.36 -11.07
N LYS A 287 -16.63 -16.48 -11.78
CA LYS A 287 -17.66 -17.51 -11.95
C LYS A 287 -18.10 -18.12 -10.62
N ASP A 288 -17.15 -18.47 -9.75
CA ASP A 288 -17.44 -19.05 -8.43
C ASP A 288 -18.19 -18.06 -7.50
N MET A 289 -18.09 -16.76 -7.79
CA MET A 289 -18.82 -15.68 -7.12
C MET A 289 -20.13 -15.27 -7.82
N GLY A 290 -20.56 -15.99 -8.85
CA GLY A 290 -21.83 -15.76 -9.54
C GLY A 290 -21.81 -14.65 -10.59
N ALA A 291 -20.65 -14.22 -11.08
CA ALA A 291 -20.54 -13.21 -12.13
C ALA A 291 -21.15 -13.69 -13.45
N GLU A 292 -21.99 -12.87 -14.07
CA GLU A 292 -22.62 -13.18 -15.36
C GLU A 292 -21.61 -13.09 -16.54
N GLU A 293 -21.95 -13.70 -17.67
CA GLU A 293 -21.07 -13.85 -18.83
C GLU A 293 -20.60 -12.50 -19.43
N GLU A 294 -21.39 -11.44 -19.27
CA GLU A 294 -20.99 -10.06 -19.63
C GLU A 294 -19.98 -9.44 -18.66
N GLU A 295 -19.99 -9.86 -17.40
CA GLU A 295 -19.07 -9.38 -16.38
C GLU A 295 -17.70 -10.06 -16.49
N LEU A 296 -17.69 -11.34 -16.86
CA LEU A 296 -16.47 -12.11 -17.14
C LEU A 296 -15.65 -11.50 -18.29
N LYS A 297 -16.31 -10.91 -19.29
CA LYS A 297 -15.66 -10.21 -20.41
C LYS A 297 -14.92 -8.93 -19.99
N LYS A 298 -15.26 -8.35 -18.83
CA LYS A 298 -14.66 -7.11 -18.29
C LYS A 298 -13.46 -7.39 -17.36
N ILE A 299 -13.23 -8.64 -17.00
CA ILE A 299 -12.09 -9.03 -16.18
C ILE A 299 -10.82 -8.88 -17.02
N PRO A 300 -9.80 -8.14 -16.54
CA PRO A 300 -8.53 -8.07 -17.25
C PRO A 300 -7.98 -9.48 -17.41
N LYS A 301 -7.91 -9.97 -18.65
CA LYS A 301 -7.16 -11.19 -18.97
C LYS A 301 -5.72 -10.90 -18.53
N LEU A 302 -5.26 -11.59 -17.50
CA LEU A 302 -3.90 -11.48 -16.97
C LEU A 302 -2.92 -11.69 -18.14
N SER A 303 -2.45 -10.61 -18.75
CA SER A 303 -1.45 -10.72 -19.82
C SER A 303 -0.11 -10.95 -19.12
N THR A 304 0.34 -12.20 -19.12
CA THR A 304 1.64 -12.60 -18.56
C THR A 304 2.81 -12.19 -19.44
N GLU A 305 2.59 -11.93 -20.74
CA GLU A 305 3.67 -11.72 -21.71
C GLU A 305 4.17 -10.26 -21.90
N PRO A 306 3.36 -9.19 -21.76
CA PRO A 306 3.84 -7.84 -22.06
C PRO A 306 4.65 -7.15 -20.95
N VAL A 307 4.49 -7.54 -19.69
CA VAL A 307 5.11 -6.83 -18.54
C VAL A 307 6.53 -7.34 -18.30
N VAL A 308 6.75 -8.65 -18.31
CA VAL A 308 8.05 -9.29 -18.01
C VAL A 308 9.11 -8.97 -19.06
N TYR A 309 8.72 -9.03 -20.34
CA TYR A 309 9.63 -8.75 -21.45
C TYR A 309 10.06 -7.28 -21.45
N ARG A 310 9.10 -6.37 -21.27
CA ARG A 310 9.39 -4.93 -21.17
C ARG A 310 10.25 -4.57 -19.97
N LEU A 311 10.07 -5.24 -18.81
CA LEU A 311 10.92 -5.03 -17.64
C LEU A 311 12.33 -5.58 -17.81
N LYS A 312 12.50 -6.77 -18.40
CA LYS A 312 13.83 -7.32 -18.70
C LYS A 312 14.58 -6.41 -19.68
N GLU A 313 13.96 -6.02 -20.78
CA GLU A 313 14.57 -5.07 -21.73
C GLU A 313 14.93 -3.75 -21.05
N THR A 314 14.03 -3.18 -20.23
CA THR A 314 14.31 -1.91 -19.53
C THR A 314 15.45 -2.04 -18.51
N ILE A 315 15.49 -3.15 -17.74
CA ILE A 315 16.54 -3.40 -16.75
C ILE A 315 17.88 -3.67 -17.44
N ASP A 316 17.89 -4.46 -18.52
CA ASP A 316 19.10 -4.78 -19.29
C ASP A 316 19.66 -3.52 -19.94
N ILE A 317 18.83 -2.68 -20.55
CA ILE A 317 19.22 -1.37 -21.09
C ILE A 317 19.86 -0.48 -20.01
N LEU A 318 19.21 -0.36 -18.84
CA LEU A 318 19.72 0.49 -17.75
C LEU A 318 21.02 -0.04 -17.12
N SER A 319 21.17 -1.36 -17.07
CA SER A 319 22.40 -2.02 -16.59
C SER A 319 23.60 -1.79 -17.53
N HIS A 320 23.33 -1.55 -18.82
CA HIS A 320 24.35 -1.27 -19.82
C HIS A 320 24.72 0.22 -19.85
N THR A 321 23.76 1.13 -19.66
CA THR A 321 24.02 2.59 -19.58
C THR A 321 24.67 3.07 -18.26
N SER A 322 24.78 2.21 -17.25
CA SER A 322 25.46 2.54 -15.97
C SER A 322 26.91 2.03 -15.90
N ARG A 323 27.40 1.41 -16.98
CA ARG A 323 28.77 0.90 -17.12
C ARG A 323 29.68 1.72 -18.05
N ASP A 324 29.16 2.81 -18.61
CA ASP A 324 29.87 3.81 -19.41
C ASP A 324 29.93 5.16 -18.68
#